data_AF-A0AAW4F9W9-F1
#
_entry.id   AF-A0AAW4F9W9-F1
#
_cell.length_a   1.000
_cell.length_b   1.000
_cell.length_c   1.000
_cell.angle_alpha   90.00
_cell.angle_beta   90.00
_cell.angle_gamma   90.00
#
_symmetry.space_group_name_H-M   'P 1'
#
loop_
_entity.id
_entity.type
_entity.pdbx_description
1 polymer ?
#
loop_
_entity_poly.entity_id
_entity_poly.type
_entity_poly.pdbx_seq_one_letter_code
_entity_poly.pdbx_strand_id
1 'polypeptide(L)'
;MKINRHGITLSLISFLIAGAPAFAQDDSSWASPGTASASETSSTAVGAWARAGKAGTALGSASYAHAPFSTSVGMSAYVNPKASNGVAVGSWAKADALNSVALGTGAQATHRYSVALGQQSGTTRENEVYIGYDSGVTNPASPRVPDKTRVLGGVSDGTRDTDAATVGQLNRKADEVYSDVSGRIAAEALKARDHTDTVAAENRENIIRNTVAINRNTRGLLSQRDVLETHEERLNSQQQQINTGSTVAVDSHGYVTRGEGTGERITVQEGLVRTQEMATENRAAVSRNRQVGERNSRAIASQARTLQAHERRMNSQQRQINENHEEMKRAAAQSAALA
;
A
#
# COMPACT_ATOMS: atom_id res chain seq x y z
N MET A 1 103.43 -62.82 8.25
CA MET A 1 103.68 -62.36 6.86
C MET A 1 103.65 -63.61 5.99
N LYS A 2 102.60 -63.96 5.25
CA LYS A 2 101.70 -63.19 4.39
C LYS A 2 100.21 -63.42 4.73
N ILE A 3 99.45 -62.33 4.72
CA ILE A 3 97.99 -62.31 4.62
C ILE A 3 97.68 -62.49 3.14
N ASN A 4 96.82 -63.44 2.77
CA ASN A 4 96.07 -63.37 1.52
C ASN A 4 94.58 -63.52 1.88
N ARG A 5 93.95 -62.35 2.08
CA ARG A 5 92.49 -62.21 2.02
C ARG A 5 92.09 -62.46 0.57
N HIS A 6 91.44 -63.58 0.28
CA HIS A 6 90.63 -63.68 -0.93
C HIS A 6 89.36 -62.85 -0.69
N GLY A 7 89.48 -61.55 -0.99
CA GLY A 7 88.33 -60.68 -1.14
C GLY A 7 87.54 -61.14 -2.36
N ILE A 8 86.38 -61.75 -2.10
CA ILE A 8 85.34 -61.84 -3.11
C ILE A 8 84.66 -60.48 -3.12
N THR A 9 85.20 -59.55 -3.90
CA THR A 9 84.39 -58.42 -4.40
C THR A 9 83.37 -59.00 -5.36
N LEU A 10 82.14 -59.18 -4.88
CA LEU A 10 81.00 -59.53 -5.72
C LEU A 10 80.69 -58.31 -6.60
N SER A 11 81.39 -58.22 -7.73
CA SER A 11 81.12 -57.23 -8.78
C SER A 11 79.80 -57.56 -9.46
N LEU A 12 78.86 -56.62 -9.46
CA LEU A 12 77.68 -56.49 -10.33
C LEU A 12 77.25 -57.79 -11.03
N ILE A 13 76.37 -58.56 -10.40
CA ILE A 13 75.63 -59.62 -11.10
C ILE A 13 74.62 -58.93 -12.02
N SER A 14 75.02 -58.73 -13.27
CA SER A 14 74.09 -58.65 -14.39
C SER A 14 73.32 -59.97 -14.43
N PHE A 15 72.05 -59.96 -14.05
CA PHE A 15 71.19 -61.14 -14.15
C PHE A 15 70.99 -61.49 -15.63
N LEU A 16 71.14 -62.78 -15.93
CA LEU A 16 71.02 -63.36 -17.26
C LEU A 16 69.60 -63.13 -17.81
N ILE A 17 69.52 -62.35 -18.89
CA ILE A 17 68.31 -62.04 -19.63
C ILE A 17 68.39 -62.84 -20.95
N ALA A 18 67.62 -63.91 -21.08
CA ALA A 18 67.60 -64.74 -22.29
C ALA A 18 66.43 -64.33 -23.22
N GLY A 19 66.76 -63.81 -24.41
CA GLY A 19 65.84 -63.50 -25.53
C GLY A 19 65.80 -62.01 -25.94
N ALA A 20 66.53 -61.62 -27.01
CA ALA A 20 66.74 -60.23 -27.48
C ALA A 20 67.39 -59.29 -26.43
N PRO A 21 68.13 -58.22 -26.83
CA PRO A 21 68.86 -57.41 -25.85
C PRO A 21 67.86 -56.62 -24.99
N ALA A 22 67.97 -56.76 -23.68
CA ALA A 22 67.38 -55.83 -22.73
C ALA A 22 68.51 -54.99 -22.12
N PHE A 23 68.25 -53.71 -21.91
CA PHE A 23 69.27 -52.73 -21.53
C PHE A 23 68.95 -52.17 -20.13
N ALA A 24 69.76 -52.54 -19.14
CA ALA A 24 69.78 -51.95 -17.81
C ALA A 24 71.17 -51.33 -17.59
N GLN A 25 71.27 -50.00 -17.51
CA GLN A 25 72.56 -49.27 -17.56
C GLN A 25 72.97 -48.60 -16.25
N ASP A 26 72.00 -48.20 -15.42
CA ASP A 26 72.23 -47.43 -14.20
C ASP A 26 72.02 -48.26 -12.92
N ASP A 27 72.50 -47.74 -11.79
CA ASP A 27 72.36 -48.36 -10.47
C ASP A 27 70.90 -48.70 -10.14
N SER A 28 70.69 -49.95 -9.70
CA SER A 28 69.39 -50.50 -9.31
C SER A 28 68.33 -50.56 -10.43
N SER A 29 68.75 -50.61 -11.70
CA SER A 29 67.84 -50.78 -12.85
C SER A 29 67.58 -52.25 -13.22
N TRP A 30 66.38 -52.56 -13.73
CA TRP A 30 66.01 -53.92 -14.20
C TRP A 30 65.30 -53.87 -15.56
N ALA A 31 65.71 -54.73 -16.50
CA ALA A 31 65.07 -54.89 -17.80
C ALA A 31 64.83 -56.38 -18.11
N SER A 32 63.62 -56.78 -18.53
CA SER A 32 63.35 -58.17 -18.96
C SER A 32 63.66 -58.40 -20.45
N PRO A 33 63.80 -59.66 -20.91
CA PRO A 33 64.12 -59.96 -22.32
C PRO A 33 63.09 -59.36 -23.29
N GLY A 34 63.54 -58.97 -24.49
CA GLY A 34 62.73 -58.32 -25.53
C GLY A 34 62.86 -56.80 -25.58
N THR A 35 63.96 -56.25 -26.10
CA THR A 35 64.13 -54.80 -26.41
C THR A 35 63.73 -53.79 -25.30
N ALA A 36 63.57 -54.24 -24.05
CA ALA A 36 63.21 -53.41 -22.92
C ALA A 36 64.40 -52.52 -22.52
N SER A 37 64.12 -51.31 -22.03
CA SER A 37 65.14 -50.33 -21.66
C SER A 37 64.82 -49.66 -20.33
N ALA A 38 65.72 -49.86 -19.37
CA ALA A 38 65.78 -49.23 -18.06
C ALA A 38 67.15 -48.56 -17.92
N SER A 39 67.39 -47.49 -18.70
CA SER A 39 68.71 -46.84 -18.80
C SER A 39 68.98 -45.80 -17.72
N GLU A 40 67.98 -45.48 -16.90
CA GLU A 40 68.06 -44.43 -15.89
C GLU A 40 68.07 -45.01 -14.47
N THR A 41 68.59 -44.24 -13.52
CA THR A 41 68.79 -44.66 -12.13
C THR A 41 67.48 -45.12 -11.49
N SER A 42 67.52 -46.30 -10.85
CA SER A 42 66.37 -46.92 -10.17
C SER A 42 65.13 -47.16 -11.06
N SER A 43 65.33 -47.39 -12.36
CA SER A 43 64.24 -47.66 -13.31
C SER A 43 63.95 -49.16 -13.49
N THR A 44 62.70 -49.52 -13.79
CA THR A 44 62.28 -50.92 -14.03
C THR A 44 61.47 -51.01 -15.32
N ALA A 45 61.89 -51.85 -16.28
CA ALA A 45 61.20 -52.08 -17.54
C ALA A 45 60.97 -53.57 -17.80
N VAL A 46 59.72 -54.03 -17.82
CA VAL A 46 59.37 -55.44 -18.05
C VAL A 46 58.36 -55.55 -19.18
N GLY A 47 58.68 -56.35 -20.19
CA GLY A 47 57.87 -56.56 -21.39
C GLY A 47 58.56 -56.06 -22.65
N ALA A 48 58.19 -56.65 -23.78
CA ALA A 48 58.80 -56.35 -25.06
C ALA A 48 58.69 -54.83 -25.36
N TRP A 49 59.78 -54.14 -25.69
CA TRP A 49 59.78 -52.69 -26.00
C TRP A 49 59.37 -51.76 -24.84
N ALA A 50 59.31 -52.25 -23.60
CA ALA A 50 59.04 -51.41 -22.44
C ALA A 50 60.18 -50.41 -22.20
N ARG A 51 59.86 -49.17 -21.82
CA ARG A 51 60.85 -48.12 -21.53
C ARG A 51 60.53 -47.38 -20.24
N ALA A 52 61.49 -47.31 -19.34
CA ALA A 52 61.37 -46.58 -18.08
C ALA A 52 62.42 -45.47 -17.97
N GLY A 53 61.98 -44.27 -17.60
CA GLY A 53 62.83 -43.13 -17.25
C GLY A 53 63.31 -43.20 -15.79
N LYS A 54 63.97 -42.14 -15.32
CA LYS A 54 64.55 -42.07 -13.96
C LYS A 54 63.54 -42.38 -12.86
N ALA A 55 63.86 -43.34 -12.01
CA ALA A 55 62.97 -43.85 -10.96
C ALA A 55 61.57 -44.25 -11.47
N GLY A 56 61.46 -44.58 -12.77
CA GLY A 56 60.20 -44.95 -13.42
C GLY A 56 59.99 -46.46 -13.48
N THR A 57 58.75 -46.89 -13.61
CA THR A 57 58.37 -48.30 -13.74
C THR A 57 57.48 -48.50 -14.96
N ALA A 58 57.91 -49.31 -15.92
CA ALA A 58 57.17 -49.67 -17.13
C ALA A 58 56.94 -51.19 -17.17
N LEU A 59 55.69 -51.64 -17.08
CA LEU A 59 55.30 -53.04 -17.05
C LEU A 59 54.26 -53.33 -18.14
N GLY A 60 54.65 -54.07 -19.18
CA GLY A 60 53.80 -54.43 -20.32
C GLY A 60 54.49 -54.19 -21.66
N SER A 61 54.06 -54.93 -22.68
CA SER A 61 54.58 -54.75 -24.04
C SER A 61 54.32 -53.32 -24.53
N ALA A 62 55.35 -52.66 -25.04
CA ALA A 62 55.34 -51.26 -25.46
C ALA A 62 54.82 -50.31 -24.37
N SER A 63 55.04 -50.60 -23.09
CA SER A 63 54.75 -49.65 -22.01
C SER A 63 55.83 -48.57 -21.92
N TYR A 64 55.43 -47.33 -21.71
CA TYR A 64 56.33 -46.18 -21.66
C TYR A 64 56.11 -45.38 -20.38
N ALA A 65 57.08 -45.39 -19.47
CA ALA A 65 57.13 -44.55 -18.28
C ALA A 65 58.24 -43.50 -18.47
N HIS A 66 58.05 -42.53 -19.37
CA HIS A 66 59.13 -41.62 -19.78
C HIS A 66 59.49 -40.55 -18.75
N ALA A 67 58.53 -40.12 -17.94
CA ALA A 67 58.78 -39.05 -16.97
C ALA A 67 59.56 -39.57 -15.76
N PRO A 68 60.31 -38.70 -15.07
CA PRO A 68 60.84 -39.03 -13.75
C PRO A 68 59.72 -39.46 -12.79
N PHE A 69 59.97 -40.49 -12.00
CA PHE A 69 59.04 -41.03 -10.99
C PHE A 69 57.70 -41.53 -11.58
N SER A 70 57.63 -41.83 -12.88
CA SER A 70 56.39 -42.26 -13.52
C SER A 70 56.16 -43.77 -13.43
N THR A 71 54.89 -44.18 -13.45
CA THR A 71 54.49 -45.59 -13.48
C THR A 71 53.57 -45.86 -14.66
N SER A 72 53.90 -46.84 -15.48
CA SER A 72 53.14 -47.27 -16.64
C SER A 72 52.93 -48.78 -16.59
N VAL A 73 51.68 -49.24 -16.53
CA VAL A 73 51.34 -50.66 -16.40
C VAL A 73 50.24 -51.01 -17.40
N GLY A 74 50.53 -51.92 -18.33
CA GLY A 74 49.62 -52.35 -19.39
C GLY A 74 50.23 -52.22 -20.77
N MET A 75 49.67 -52.93 -21.74
CA MET A 75 50.13 -52.87 -23.13
C MET A 75 49.93 -51.46 -23.69
N SER A 76 50.98 -50.85 -24.24
CA SER A 76 50.92 -49.49 -24.78
C SER A 76 50.49 -48.42 -23.77
N ALA A 77 50.57 -48.69 -22.46
CA ALA A 77 50.38 -47.68 -21.44
C ALA A 77 51.47 -46.61 -21.57
N TYR A 78 51.12 -45.34 -21.40
CA TYR A 78 52.01 -44.22 -21.73
C TYR A 78 51.95 -43.13 -20.67
N VAL A 79 53.11 -42.76 -20.14
CA VAL A 79 53.31 -41.54 -19.36
C VAL A 79 54.19 -40.60 -20.15
N ASN A 80 53.69 -39.39 -20.40
CA ASN A 80 54.39 -38.36 -21.16
C ASN A 80 55.70 -37.95 -20.46
N PRO A 81 56.80 -37.69 -21.18
CA PRO A 81 58.05 -37.19 -20.56
C PRO A 81 57.88 -35.97 -19.64
N LYS A 82 56.88 -35.13 -19.88
CA LYS A 82 56.57 -33.94 -19.07
C LYS A 82 55.66 -34.23 -17.86
N ALA A 83 55.07 -35.42 -17.79
CA ALA A 83 54.15 -35.85 -16.74
C ALA A 83 54.89 -36.49 -15.56
N SER A 84 55.78 -35.72 -14.91
CA SER A 84 56.48 -36.21 -13.70
C SER A 84 55.48 -36.71 -12.66
N ASN A 85 55.80 -37.82 -11.98
CA ASN A 85 54.87 -38.55 -11.07
C ASN A 85 53.58 -39.04 -11.74
N GLY A 86 53.52 -39.10 -13.07
CA GLY A 86 52.36 -39.58 -13.79
C GLY A 86 52.17 -41.09 -13.62
N VAL A 87 50.92 -41.53 -13.51
CA VAL A 87 50.56 -42.94 -13.36
C VAL A 87 49.58 -43.33 -14.45
N ALA A 88 49.92 -44.32 -15.28
CA ALA A 88 49.04 -44.89 -16.29
C ALA A 88 48.89 -46.40 -16.07
N VAL A 89 47.69 -46.86 -15.75
CA VAL A 89 47.39 -48.28 -15.50
C VAL A 89 46.22 -48.73 -16.38
N GLY A 90 46.46 -49.74 -17.20
CA GLY A 90 45.52 -50.26 -18.20
C GLY A 90 46.10 -50.15 -19.61
N SER A 91 45.70 -51.05 -20.50
CA SER A 91 46.16 -51.00 -21.89
C SER A 91 45.74 -49.67 -22.53
N TRP A 92 46.69 -48.98 -23.17
CA TRP A 92 46.47 -47.66 -23.75
C TRP A 92 46.08 -46.55 -22.75
N ALA A 93 46.25 -46.77 -21.45
CA ALA A 93 46.10 -45.69 -20.47
C ALA A 93 47.18 -44.63 -20.71
N LYS A 94 46.81 -43.35 -20.57
CA LYS A 94 47.69 -42.21 -20.87
C LYS A 94 47.68 -41.17 -19.76
N ALA A 95 48.81 -40.97 -19.09
CA ALA A 95 49.03 -39.83 -18.21
C ALA A 95 49.86 -38.77 -18.96
N ASP A 96 49.24 -37.64 -19.30
CA ASP A 96 49.84 -36.62 -20.19
C ASP A 96 50.27 -35.34 -19.46
N ALA A 97 49.98 -35.22 -18.16
CA ALA A 97 50.20 -34.01 -17.38
C ALA A 97 50.87 -34.30 -16.02
N LEU A 98 51.45 -33.26 -15.41
CA LEU A 98 52.12 -33.35 -14.12
C LEU A 98 51.19 -33.94 -13.04
N ASN A 99 51.69 -34.94 -12.32
CA ASN A 99 50.96 -35.64 -11.26
C ASN A 99 49.59 -36.20 -11.70
N SER A 100 49.41 -36.50 -12.99
CA SER A 100 48.14 -37.02 -13.51
C SER A 100 48.08 -38.55 -13.42
N VAL A 101 46.88 -39.08 -13.18
CA VAL A 101 46.66 -40.50 -12.94
C VAL A 101 45.57 -41.01 -13.87
N ALA A 102 45.90 -41.92 -14.78
CA ALA A 102 44.97 -42.58 -15.68
C ALA A 102 44.81 -44.05 -15.27
N LEU A 103 43.61 -44.44 -14.83
CA LEU A 103 43.30 -45.79 -14.35
C LEU A 103 42.18 -46.39 -15.19
N GLY A 104 42.50 -47.38 -16.02
CA GLY A 104 41.57 -48.09 -16.88
C GLY A 104 42.04 -48.11 -18.33
N THR A 105 41.60 -49.13 -19.09
CA THR A 105 41.93 -49.27 -20.51
C THR A 105 41.54 -48.02 -21.29
N GLY A 106 42.51 -47.39 -21.95
CA GLY A 106 42.28 -46.15 -22.70
C GLY A 106 41.87 -44.95 -21.85
N ALA A 107 42.04 -44.95 -20.53
CA ALA A 107 41.84 -43.75 -19.72
C ALA A 107 42.90 -42.70 -20.07
N GLN A 108 42.56 -41.40 -20.08
CA GLN A 108 43.49 -40.32 -20.38
C GLN A 108 43.39 -39.18 -19.37
N ALA A 109 44.45 -38.97 -18.61
CA ALA A 109 44.58 -37.88 -17.65
C ALA A 109 45.48 -36.79 -18.24
N THR A 110 44.86 -35.80 -18.87
CA THR A 110 45.50 -34.72 -19.64
C THR A 110 45.64 -33.40 -18.87
N HIS A 111 45.10 -33.33 -17.65
CA HIS A 111 45.17 -32.16 -16.79
C HIS A 111 46.07 -32.41 -15.57
N ARG A 112 46.63 -31.35 -14.98
CA ARG A 112 47.53 -31.46 -13.82
C ARG A 112 46.77 -31.86 -12.56
N TYR A 113 47.39 -32.67 -11.72
CA TYR A 113 46.84 -33.11 -10.43
C TYR A 113 45.46 -33.79 -10.55
N SER A 114 45.17 -34.42 -11.68
CA SER A 114 43.86 -35.00 -11.97
C SER A 114 43.91 -36.51 -12.16
N VAL A 115 42.78 -37.18 -11.91
CA VAL A 115 42.58 -38.62 -12.06
C VAL A 115 41.51 -38.89 -13.11
N ALA A 116 41.85 -39.62 -14.18
CA ALA A 116 40.87 -40.24 -15.08
C ALA A 116 40.61 -41.68 -14.60
N LEU A 117 39.41 -41.95 -14.09
CA LEU A 117 39.07 -43.21 -13.42
C LEU A 117 38.01 -44.02 -14.17
N GLY A 118 38.44 -45.13 -14.77
CA GLY A 118 37.64 -46.07 -15.53
C GLY A 118 38.04 -46.14 -17.00
N GLN A 119 37.62 -47.20 -17.69
CA GLN A 119 37.88 -47.39 -19.12
C GLN A 119 37.38 -46.20 -19.96
N GLN A 120 38.16 -45.76 -20.95
CA GLN A 120 37.85 -44.58 -21.77
C GLN A 120 37.58 -43.27 -21.01
N SER A 121 37.97 -43.14 -19.74
CA SER A 121 37.76 -41.89 -19.00
C SER A 121 38.69 -40.78 -19.47
N GLY A 122 38.25 -39.53 -19.41
CA GLY A 122 39.05 -38.36 -19.77
C GLY A 122 38.89 -37.24 -18.76
N THR A 123 39.98 -36.74 -18.19
CA THR A 123 39.90 -35.56 -17.30
C THR A 123 39.52 -34.32 -18.10
N THR A 124 38.79 -33.39 -17.47
CA THR A 124 38.32 -32.15 -18.10
C THR A 124 38.94 -30.90 -17.49
N ARG A 125 39.50 -30.98 -16.28
CA ARG A 125 40.09 -29.86 -15.54
C ARG A 125 41.23 -30.31 -14.62
N GLU A 126 42.01 -29.36 -14.10
CA GLU A 126 43.02 -29.61 -13.08
C GLU A 126 42.38 -29.89 -11.70
N ASN A 127 43.08 -30.63 -10.83
CA ASN A 127 42.62 -30.96 -9.46
C ASN A 127 41.26 -31.71 -9.43
N GLU A 128 41.06 -32.63 -10.37
CA GLU A 128 39.78 -33.33 -10.59
C GLU A 128 39.94 -34.84 -10.45
N VAL A 129 38.94 -35.54 -9.90
CA VAL A 129 38.74 -36.97 -10.13
C VAL A 129 37.55 -37.13 -11.06
N TYR A 130 37.79 -37.61 -12.28
CA TYR A 130 36.78 -37.71 -13.33
C TYR A 130 36.46 -39.16 -13.66
N ILE A 131 35.17 -39.52 -13.58
CA ILE A 131 34.67 -40.87 -13.86
C ILE A 131 33.83 -40.96 -15.14
N GLY A 132 33.61 -39.84 -15.84
CA GLY A 132 32.94 -39.85 -17.14
C GLY A 132 33.85 -40.42 -18.23
N TYR A 133 33.26 -40.94 -19.30
CA TYR A 133 33.97 -41.64 -20.36
C TYR A 133 33.48 -41.22 -21.74
N ASP A 134 34.35 -41.43 -22.72
CA ASP A 134 34.07 -41.19 -24.14
C ASP A 134 33.61 -42.50 -24.79
N SER A 135 32.32 -42.57 -25.11
CA SER A 135 31.66 -43.77 -25.64
C SER A 135 31.92 -44.03 -27.12
N GLY A 136 32.43 -43.04 -27.85
CA GLY A 136 32.66 -43.09 -29.30
C GLY A 136 34.07 -43.51 -29.72
N VAL A 137 34.95 -43.85 -28.77
CA VAL A 137 36.36 -44.09 -29.06
C VAL A 137 36.58 -45.43 -29.75
N THR A 138 36.99 -45.38 -31.02
CA THR A 138 37.45 -46.54 -31.79
C THR A 138 38.98 -46.66 -31.86
N ASN A 139 39.70 -45.54 -31.70
CA ASN A 139 41.15 -45.50 -31.63
C ASN A 139 41.60 -45.15 -30.19
N PRO A 140 42.31 -46.05 -29.49
CA PRO A 140 42.77 -45.80 -28.13
C PRO A 140 43.61 -44.53 -27.96
N ALA A 141 44.35 -44.12 -29.01
CA ALA A 141 45.21 -42.94 -29.03
C ALA A 141 44.46 -41.60 -29.23
N SER A 142 43.18 -41.62 -29.67
CA SER A 142 42.39 -40.39 -29.81
C SER A 142 42.28 -39.66 -28.48
N PRO A 143 42.38 -38.32 -28.43
CA PRO A 143 42.07 -37.56 -27.23
C PRO A 143 40.69 -37.94 -26.68
N ARG A 144 40.54 -37.98 -25.35
CA ARG A 144 39.23 -38.24 -24.74
C ARG A 144 38.40 -36.98 -24.69
N VAL A 145 37.18 -37.08 -25.21
CA VAL A 145 36.14 -36.07 -25.05
C VAL A 145 34.96 -36.76 -24.39
N PRO A 146 34.92 -36.84 -23.05
CA PRO A 146 33.87 -37.58 -22.36
C PRO A 146 32.47 -37.08 -22.71
N ASP A 147 31.60 -37.99 -23.12
CA ASP A 147 30.22 -37.73 -23.54
C ASP A 147 29.18 -38.51 -22.70
N LYS A 148 29.65 -39.43 -21.86
CA LYS A 148 28.83 -40.25 -20.95
C LYS A 148 29.35 -40.18 -19.52
N THR A 149 28.44 -40.42 -18.58
CA THR A 149 28.71 -40.43 -17.14
C THR A 149 28.63 -41.84 -16.57
N ARG A 150 29.20 -42.03 -15.38
CA ARG A 150 29.03 -43.23 -14.57
C ARG A 150 28.24 -42.91 -13.32
N VAL A 151 27.43 -43.85 -12.87
CA VAL A 151 26.81 -43.80 -11.54
C VAL A 151 27.87 -44.12 -10.50
N LEU A 152 28.00 -43.24 -9.50
CA LEU A 152 28.84 -43.48 -8.33
C LEU A 152 27.96 -44.04 -7.20
N GLY A 153 28.04 -45.35 -6.97
CA GLY A 153 27.30 -46.06 -5.93
C GLY A 153 28.18 -46.47 -4.74
N GLY A 154 27.54 -46.95 -3.66
CA GLY A 154 28.26 -47.41 -2.46
C GLY A 154 28.81 -46.29 -1.57
N VAL A 155 28.30 -45.06 -1.73
CA VAL A 155 28.69 -43.90 -0.92
C VAL A 155 27.87 -43.89 0.37
N SER A 156 28.54 -43.94 1.52
CA SER A 156 27.90 -43.69 2.82
C SER A 156 27.58 -42.21 2.99
N ASP A 157 26.62 -41.92 3.87
CA ASP A 157 26.21 -40.55 4.16
C ASP A 157 27.39 -39.69 4.60
N GLY A 158 27.57 -38.55 3.92
CA GLY A 158 28.61 -37.57 4.23
C GLY A 158 28.38 -36.90 5.58
N THR A 159 29.45 -36.65 6.32
CA THR A 159 29.39 -36.06 7.67
C THR A 159 30.16 -34.75 7.78
N ARG A 160 31.00 -34.44 6.81
CA ARG A 160 31.74 -33.18 6.67
C ARG A 160 31.25 -32.40 5.46
N ASP A 161 31.51 -31.10 5.46
CA ASP A 161 31.13 -30.19 4.37
C ASP A 161 31.75 -30.57 3.01
N THR A 162 32.86 -31.31 3.03
CA THR A 162 33.59 -31.76 1.83
C THR A 162 33.32 -33.22 1.47
N ASP A 163 32.43 -33.91 2.18
CA ASP A 163 32.03 -35.27 1.82
C ASP A 163 31.02 -35.25 0.67
N ALA A 164 30.98 -36.32 -0.12
CA ALA A 164 29.94 -36.49 -1.12
C ALA A 164 28.58 -36.70 -0.43
N ALA A 165 27.59 -35.87 -0.76
CA ALA A 165 26.23 -36.05 -0.28
C ALA A 165 25.56 -37.23 -1.01
N THR A 166 24.91 -38.12 -0.27
CA THR A 166 24.12 -39.20 -0.86
C THR A 166 22.74 -38.70 -1.27
N VAL A 167 22.11 -39.37 -2.25
CA VAL A 167 20.70 -39.12 -2.60
C VAL A 167 19.78 -39.36 -1.40
N GLY A 168 20.14 -40.31 -0.52
CA GLY A 168 19.40 -40.56 0.73
C GLY A 168 19.41 -39.37 1.69
N GLN A 169 20.56 -38.71 1.88
CA GLN A 169 20.65 -37.48 2.68
C GLN A 169 19.83 -36.35 2.07
N LEU A 170 19.92 -36.17 0.76
CA LEU A 170 19.17 -35.13 0.05
C LEU A 170 17.66 -35.32 0.21
N ASN A 171 17.16 -36.54 0.00
CA ASN A 171 15.73 -36.83 0.11
C ASN A 171 15.22 -36.59 1.53
N ARG A 172 15.93 -37.07 2.56
CA ARG A 172 15.54 -36.81 3.96
C ARG A 172 15.52 -35.32 4.28
N LYS A 173 16.48 -34.55 3.77
CA LYS A 173 16.49 -33.10 3.97
C LYS A 173 15.37 -32.40 3.22
N ALA A 174 15.04 -32.85 2.01
CA ALA A 174 13.92 -32.34 1.24
C ALA A 174 12.59 -32.62 1.95
N ASP A 175 12.40 -33.81 2.50
CA ASP A 175 11.21 -34.20 3.27
C ASP A 175 11.06 -33.36 4.54
N GLU A 176 12.16 -33.13 5.28
CA GLU A 176 12.19 -32.25 6.46
C GLU A 176 11.73 -30.83 6.10
N VAL A 177 12.30 -30.24 5.04
CA VAL A 177 11.94 -28.89 4.58
C VAL A 177 10.48 -28.85 4.13
N TYR A 178 10.01 -29.86 3.38
CA TYR A 178 8.64 -29.94 2.92
C TYR A 178 7.65 -29.98 4.09
N SER A 179 7.95 -30.78 5.12
CA SER A 179 7.11 -30.90 6.32
C SER A 179 7.06 -29.59 7.12
N ASP A 180 8.22 -28.93 7.33
CA ASP A 180 8.28 -27.64 8.03
C ASP A 180 7.44 -26.57 7.31
N VAL A 181 7.66 -26.40 6.00
CA VAL A 181 6.95 -25.39 5.20
C VAL A 181 5.45 -25.66 5.21
N SER A 182 5.04 -26.92 5.03
CA SER A 182 3.63 -27.32 5.08
C SER A 182 2.99 -26.99 6.44
N GLY A 183 3.70 -27.29 7.54
CA GLY A 183 3.24 -26.98 8.89
C GLY A 183 3.08 -25.47 9.14
N ARG A 184 4.05 -24.67 8.67
CA ARG A 184 4.00 -23.21 8.80
C ARG A 184 2.83 -22.59 8.02
N ILE A 185 2.56 -23.08 6.81
CA ILE A 185 1.42 -22.63 6.00
C ILE A 185 0.11 -22.93 6.72
N ALA A 186 -0.05 -24.14 7.26
CA ALA A 186 -1.26 -24.53 7.99
C ALA A 186 -1.47 -23.67 9.25
N ALA A 187 -0.41 -23.41 10.01
CA ALA A 187 -0.48 -22.56 11.20
C ALA A 187 -0.86 -21.11 10.86
N GLU A 188 -0.31 -20.57 9.77
CA GLU A 188 -0.62 -19.20 9.34
C GLU A 188 -2.05 -19.07 8.80
N ALA A 189 -2.55 -20.10 8.10
CA ALA A 189 -3.94 -20.15 7.67
C ALA A 189 -4.92 -20.15 8.85
N LEU A 190 -4.60 -20.86 9.95
CA LEU A 190 -5.41 -20.84 11.17
C LEU A 190 -5.42 -19.45 11.82
N LYS A 191 -4.25 -18.79 11.97
CA LYS A 191 -4.19 -17.42 12.51
C LYS A 191 -5.00 -16.43 11.67
N ALA A 192 -4.91 -16.52 10.34
CA ALA A 192 -5.66 -15.65 9.45
C ALA A 192 -7.18 -15.84 9.60
N ARG A 193 -7.63 -17.09 9.78
CA ARG A 193 -9.04 -17.40 10.05
C ARG A 193 -9.47 -16.85 11.41
N ASP A 194 -8.72 -17.12 12.48
CA ASP A 194 -9.05 -16.65 13.82
C ASP A 194 -9.10 -15.12 13.91
N HIS A 195 -8.20 -14.42 13.20
CA HIS A 195 -8.24 -12.97 13.08
C HIS A 195 -9.53 -12.49 12.38
N THR A 196 -9.89 -13.13 11.26
CA THR A 196 -11.10 -12.80 10.51
C THR A 196 -12.36 -13.02 11.36
N ASP A 197 -12.43 -14.13 12.09
CA ASP A 197 -13.55 -14.46 12.97
C ASP A 197 -13.67 -13.46 14.13
N THR A 198 -12.53 -13.04 14.70
CA THR A 198 -12.49 -12.01 15.76
C THR A 198 -13.02 -10.68 15.25
N VAL A 199 -12.53 -10.19 14.12
CA VAL A 199 -12.98 -8.92 13.52
C VAL A 199 -14.47 -9.00 13.14
N ALA A 200 -14.92 -10.14 12.62
CA ALA A 200 -16.33 -10.35 12.30
C ALA A 200 -17.23 -10.31 13.54
N ALA A 201 -16.78 -10.87 14.66
CA ALA A 201 -17.49 -10.82 15.94
C ALA A 201 -17.56 -9.39 16.49
N GLU A 202 -16.45 -8.65 16.49
CA GLU A 202 -16.40 -7.25 16.93
C GLU A 202 -17.32 -6.36 16.10
N ASN A 203 -17.32 -6.53 14.77
CA ASN A 203 -18.20 -5.80 13.87
C ASN A 203 -19.68 -6.12 14.14
N ARG A 204 -20.02 -7.37 14.41
CA ARG A 204 -21.38 -7.78 14.78
C ARG A 204 -21.85 -7.06 16.05
N GLU A 205 -21.01 -7.01 17.08
CA GLU A 205 -21.29 -6.29 18.33
C GLU A 205 -21.47 -4.78 18.10
N ASN A 206 -20.61 -4.17 17.27
CA ASN A 206 -20.74 -2.76 16.90
C ASN A 206 -22.07 -2.47 16.18
N ILE A 207 -22.48 -3.32 15.25
CA ILE A 207 -23.75 -3.20 14.53
C ILE A 207 -24.93 -3.29 15.52
N ILE A 208 -24.89 -4.23 16.46
CA ILE A 208 -25.92 -4.37 17.50
C ILE A 208 -26.00 -3.09 18.33
N ARG A 209 -24.87 -2.56 18.81
CA ARG A 209 -24.81 -1.31 19.57
C ARG A 209 -25.40 -0.13 18.79
N ASN A 210 -25.01 0.02 17.52
CA ASN A 210 -25.51 1.07 16.66
C ASN A 210 -27.01 0.94 16.41
N THR A 211 -27.51 -0.28 16.17
CA THR A 211 -28.94 -0.55 16.00
C THR A 211 -29.74 -0.13 17.23
N VAL A 212 -29.25 -0.45 18.43
CA VAL A 212 -29.89 -0.03 19.69
C VAL A 212 -29.90 1.49 19.85
N ALA A 213 -28.80 2.18 19.48
CA ALA A 213 -28.72 3.64 19.53
C ALA A 213 -29.69 4.30 18.53
N ILE A 214 -29.74 3.81 17.29
CA ILE A 214 -30.68 4.27 16.27
C ILE A 214 -32.12 4.11 16.77
N ASN A 215 -32.49 2.95 17.31
CA ASN A 215 -33.83 2.72 17.85
C ASN A 215 -34.19 3.68 18.98
N ARG A 216 -33.23 4.03 19.85
CA ARG A 216 -33.43 5.06 20.88
C ARG A 216 -33.69 6.44 20.27
N ASN A 217 -32.88 6.83 19.29
CA ASN A 217 -33.05 8.11 18.60
C ASN A 217 -34.40 8.19 17.86
N THR A 218 -34.80 7.11 17.17
CA THR A 218 -36.11 7.03 16.50
C THR A 218 -37.26 7.23 17.48
N ARG A 219 -37.22 6.58 18.66
CA ARG A 219 -38.24 6.79 19.70
C ARG A 219 -38.24 8.24 20.21
N GLY A 220 -37.06 8.84 20.40
CA GLY A 220 -36.94 10.24 20.79
C GLY A 220 -37.57 11.19 19.78
N LEU A 221 -37.30 10.98 18.49
CA LEU A 221 -37.89 11.78 17.39
C LEU A 221 -39.41 11.62 17.31
N LEU A 222 -39.94 10.41 17.49
CA LEU A 222 -41.39 10.18 17.55
C LEU A 222 -42.02 10.96 18.70
N SER A 223 -41.42 10.93 19.90
CA SER A 223 -41.91 11.72 21.03
C SER A 223 -41.84 13.24 20.77
N GLN A 224 -40.78 13.73 20.12
CA GLN A 224 -40.67 15.14 19.75
C GLN A 224 -41.74 15.55 18.73
N ARG A 225 -42.04 14.68 17.76
CA ARG A 225 -43.12 14.90 16.79
C ARG A 225 -44.47 15.03 17.50
N ASP A 226 -44.78 14.15 18.44
CA ASP A 226 -46.06 14.20 19.17
C ASP A 226 -46.21 15.51 19.99
N VAL A 227 -45.10 16.03 20.54
CA VAL A 227 -45.07 17.36 21.20
C VAL A 227 -45.31 18.49 20.21
N LEU A 228 -44.72 18.42 19.01
CA LEU A 228 -44.92 19.43 17.97
C LEU A 228 -46.37 19.45 17.46
N GLU A 229 -46.99 18.29 17.29
CA GLU A 229 -48.41 18.18 16.93
C GLU A 229 -49.31 18.85 17.99
N THR A 230 -49.01 18.62 19.27
CA THR A 230 -49.68 19.31 20.38
C THR A 230 -49.47 20.83 20.34
N HIS A 231 -48.27 21.30 19.99
CA HIS A 231 -47.99 22.73 19.83
C HIS A 231 -48.75 23.34 18.65
N GLU A 232 -48.88 22.61 17.55
CA GLU A 232 -49.63 23.04 16.36
C GLU A 232 -51.12 23.20 16.69
N GLU A 233 -51.72 22.25 17.40
CA GLU A 233 -53.10 22.37 17.90
C GLU A 233 -53.30 23.58 18.80
N ARG A 234 -52.35 23.84 19.70
CA ARG A 234 -52.37 25.02 20.59
C ARG A 234 -52.26 26.33 19.80
N LEU A 235 -51.36 26.40 18.83
CA LEU A 235 -51.20 27.58 17.98
C LEU A 235 -52.47 27.84 17.15
N ASN A 236 -53.07 26.80 16.58
CA ASN A 236 -54.33 26.91 15.86
C ASN A 236 -55.46 27.43 16.76
N SER A 237 -55.54 26.91 18.00
CA SER A 237 -56.51 27.38 19.00
C SER A 237 -56.27 28.84 19.40
N GLN A 238 -55.02 29.23 19.62
CA GLN A 238 -54.64 30.62 19.93
C GLN A 238 -54.97 31.56 18.76
N GLN A 239 -54.71 31.15 17.51
CA GLN A 239 -55.05 31.94 16.33
C GLN A 239 -56.56 32.14 16.21
N GLN A 240 -57.37 31.12 16.49
CA GLN A 240 -58.83 31.24 16.51
C GLN A 240 -59.33 32.17 17.63
N GLN A 241 -58.71 32.11 18.81
CA GLN A 241 -59.02 33.04 19.91
C GLN A 241 -58.67 34.49 19.56
N ILE A 242 -57.52 34.73 18.91
CA ILE A 242 -57.16 36.07 18.43
C ILE A 242 -58.17 36.56 17.40
N ASN A 243 -58.53 35.73 16.43
CA ASN A 243 -59.48 36.10 15.38
C ASN A 243 -60.87 36.43 15.94
N THR A 244 -61.34 35.70 16.96
CA THR A 244 -62.65 35.96 17.57
C THR A 244 -62.61 37.11 18.58
N GLY A 245 -61.59 37.16 19.44
CA GLY A 245 -61.42 38.17 20.49
C GLY A 245 -60.99 39.57 20.01
N SER A 246 -60.46 39.67 18.78
CA SER A 246 -60.09 40.96 18.17
C SER A 246 -61.23 41.58 17.35
N THR A 247 -62.45 41.07 17.47
CA THR A 247 -63.64 41.65 16.83
C THR A 247 -64.55 42.29 17.87
N VAL A 248 -65.10 43.45 17.52
CA VAL A 248 -66.14 44.13 18.29
C VAL A 248 -67.37 44.28 17.39
N ALA A 249 -68.56 44.35 17.97
CA ALA A 249 -69.79 44.58 17.19
C ALA A 249 -70.28 46.02 17.40
N VAL A 250 -70.89 46.59 16.37
CA VAL A 250 -71.55 47.89 16.44
C VAL A 250 -73.06 47.68 16.43
N ASP A 251 -73.77 48.29 17.36
CA ASP A 251 -75.23 48.21 17.41
C ASP A 251 -75.90 49.12 16.36
N SER A 252 -77.23 49.03 16.25
CA SER A 252 -78.03 49.81 15.29
C SER A 252 -77.96 51.33 15.52
N HIS A 253 -77.41 51.78 16.64
CA HIS A 253 -77.25 53.19 17.00
C HIS A 253 -75.80 53.67 16.87
N GLY A 254 -74.88 52.80 16.44
CA GLY A 254 -73.47 53.14 16.20
C GLY A 254 -72.54 52.97 17.40
N TYR A 255 -72.98 52.36 18.50
CA TYR A 255 -72.13 52.15 19.69
C TYR A 255 -71.38 50.82 19.64
N VAL A 256 -70.14 50.83 20.15
CA VAL A 256 -69.30 49.63 20.27
C VAL A 256 -69.79 48.77 21.42
N THR A 257 -69.99 47.48 21.16
CA THR A 257 -70.41 46.48 22.13
C THR A 257 -69.34 45.40 22.28
N ARG A 258 -69.44 44.57 23.33
CA ARG A 258 -68.54 43.42 23.60
C ARG A 258 -68.60 42.30 22.53
N GLY A 259 -69.28 42.51 21.41
CA GLY A 259 -69.35 41.55 20.33
C GLY A 259 -70.34 40.40 20.56
N GLU A 260 -71.13 40.42 21.64
CA GLU A 260 -72.04 39.33 22.04
C GLU A 260 -73.48 39.44 21.44
N GLY A 261 -73.67 40.18 20.34
CA GLY A 261 -74.99 40.40 19.69
C GLY A 261 -75.00 40.20 18.17
N THR A 262 -76.19 40.27 17.55
CA THR A 262 -76.43 40.01 16.10
C THR A 262 -76.00 41.14 15.15
N GLY A 263 -75.23 42.11 15.64
CA GLY A 263 -74.72 43.22 14.83
C GLY A 263 -73.52 42.82 13.97
N GLU A 264 -73.20 43.64 12.95
CA GLU A 264 -72.03 43.46 12.10
C GLU A 264 -70.74 43.55 12.93
N ARG A 265 -69.89 42.52 12.83
CA ARG A 265 -68.61 42.45 13.54
C ARG A 265 -67.51 43.04 12.68
N ILE A 266 -66.69 43.89 13.28
CA ILE A 266 -65.57 44.58 12.64
C ILE A 266 -64.32 44.30 13.47
N THR A 267 -63.15 44.19 12.85
CA THR A 267 -61.90 44.04 13.61
C THR A 267 -61.60 45.31 14.42
N VAL A 268 -60.99 45.18 15.60
CA VAL A 268 -60.61 46.34 16.43
C VAL A 268 -59.72 47.32 15.65
N GLN A 269 -58.86 46.81 14.76
CA GLN A 269 -58.01 47.63 13.89
C GLN A 269 -58.85 48.49 12.92
N GLU A 270 -59.81 47.90 12.22
CA GLU A 270 -60.73 48.64 11.34
C GLU A 270 -61.60 49.62 12.13
N GLY A 271 -62.03 49.25 13.34
CA GLY A 271 -62.78 50.13 14.25
C GLY A 271 -61.97 51.36 14.70
N LEU A 272 -60.68 51.19 15.04
CA LEU A 272 -59.78 52.27 15.40
C LEU A 272 -59.51 53.22 14.22
N VAL A 273 -59.30 52.68 13.02
CA VAL A 273 -59.12 53.49 11.79
C VAL A 273 -60.36 54.34 11.52
N ARG A 274 -61.56 53.74 11.53
CA ARG A 274 -62.82 54.48 11.35
C ARG A 274 -63.01 55.56 12.42
N THR A 275 -62.72 55.24 13.69
CA THR A 275 -62.82 56.23 14.78
C THR A 275 -61.85 57.39 14.60
N GLN A 276 -60.64 57.12 14.11
CA GLN A 276 -59.63 58.14 13.82
C GLN A 276 -60.04 59.04 12.65
N GLU A 277 -60.64 58.48 11.60
CA GLU A 277 -61.22 59.22 10.47
C GLU A 277 -62.35 60.13 10.96
N MET A 278 -63.32 59.59 11.71
CA MET A 278 -64.41 60.36 12.32
C MET A 278 -63.89 61.48 13.24
N ALA A 279 -62.85 61.20 14.06
CA ALA A 279 -62.24 62.22 14.91
C ALA A 279 -61.58 63.33 14.09
N THR A 280 -60.99 63.00 12.94
CA THR A 280 -60.37 63.97 12.02
C THR A 280 -61.44 64.84 11.34
N GLU A 281 -62.53 64.23 10.88
CA GLU A 281 -63.69 64.94 10.34
C GLU A 281 -64.34 65.87 11.38
N ASN A 282 -64.52 65.39 12.61
CA ASN A 282 -65.04 66.19 13.71
C ASN A 282 -64.12 67.36 14.06
N ARG A 283 -62.80 67.16 14.09
CA ARG A 283 -61.84 68.27 14.28
C ARG A 283 -61.96 69.30 13.15
N ALA A 284 -62.10 68.85 11.91
CA ALA A 284 -62.31 69.73 10.77
C ALA A 284 -63.65 70.49 10.88
N ALA A 285 -64.72 69.83 11.31
CA ALA A 285 -66.03 70.43 11.54
C ALA A 285 -65.99 71.47 12.68
N VAL A 286 -65.34 71.16 13.80
CA VAL A 286 -65.15 72.11 14.92
C VAL A 286 -64.33 73.32 14.47
N SER A 287 -63.28 73.12 13.67
CA SER A 287 -62.49 74.22 13.10
C SER A 287 -63.35 75.12 12.19
N ARG A 288 -64.16 74.53 11.30
CA ARG A 288 -65.12 75.28 10.47
C ARG A 288 -66.13 76.05 11.34
N ASN A 289 -66.70 75.41 12.36
CA ASN A 289 -67.65 76.05 13.27
C ASN A 289 -66.99 77.19 14.05
N ARG A 290 -65.74 77.04 14.46
CA ARG A 290 -64.96 78.11 15.10
C ARG A 290 -64.77 79.30 14.16
N GLN A 291 -64.38 79.07 12.91
CA GLN A 291 -64.25 80.13 11.91
C GLN A 291 -65.58 80.85 11.64
N VAL A 292 -66.68 80.11 11.55
CA VAL A 292 -68.03 80.69 11.42
C VAL A 292 -68.37 81.51 12.67
N GLY A 293 -68.06 81.01 13.87
CA GLY A 293 -68.24 81.75 15.13
C GLY A 293 -67.43 83.04 15.19
N GLU A 294 -66.19 83.03 14.71
CA GLU A 294 -65.36 84.25 14.59
C GLU A 294 -65.94 85.24 13.57
N ARG A 295 -66.43 84.77 12.43
CA ARG A 295 -67.12 85.61 11.42
C ARG A 295 -68.39 86.23 11.99
N ASN A 296 -69.22 85.44 12.68
CA ASN A 296 -70.44 85.92 13.34
C ASN A 296 -70.10 86.96 14.42
N SER A 297 -69.06 86.71 15.22
CA SER A 297 -68.59 87.67 16.24
C SER A 297 -68.14 89.00 15.61
N ARG A 298 -67.41 88.95 14.48
CA ARG A 298 -67.02 90.16 13.72
C ARG A 298 -68.23 90.88 13.13
N ALA A 299 -69.22 90.14 12.61
CA ALA A 299 -70.46 90.68 12.07
C ALA A 299 -71.30 91.37 13.16
N ILE A 300 -71.46 90.73 14.32
CA ILE A 300 -72.12 91.31 15.50
C ILE A 300 -71.40 92.57 15.96
N ALA A 301 -70.07 92.54 16.08
CA ALA A 301 -69.29 93.73 16.43
C ALA A 301 -69.47 94.86 15.39
N SER A 302 -69.62 94.53 14.11
CA SER A 302 -69.94 95.49 13.06
C SER A 302 -71.34 96.08 13.21
N GLN A 303 -72.36 95.24 13.40
CA GLN A 303 -73.74 95.69 13.60
C GLN A 303 -73.87 96.56 14.87
N ALA A 304 -73.18 96.20 15.95
CA ALA A 304 -73.11 97.00 17.17
C ALA A 304 -72.53 98.41 16.90
N ARG A 305 -71.46 98.52 16.09
CA ARG A 305 -70.92 99.83 15.64
C ARG A 305 -71.93 100.62 14.81
N THR A 306 -72.65 99.96 13.90
CA THR A 306 -73.69 100.60 13.08
C THR A 306 -74.85 101.11 13.93
N LEU A 307 -75.30 100.34 14.92
CA LEU A 307 -76.35 100.73 15.86
C LEU A 307 -75.93 101.93 16.72
N GLN A 308 -74.70 101.95 17.25
CA GLN A 308 -74.17 103.12 17.96
C GLN A 308 -74.13 104.37 17.05
N ALA A 309 -73.82 104.22 15.76
CA ALA A 309 -73.89 105.31 14.80
C ALA A 309 -75.34 105.78 14.56
N HIS A 310 -76.29 104.84 14.53
CA HIS A 310 -77.72 105.15 14.39
C HIS A 310 -78.28 105.86 15.63
N GLU A 311 -77.88 105.43 16.82
CA GLU A 311 -78.26 106.05 18.09
C GLU A 311 -77.72 107.50 18.20
N ARG A 312 -76.48 107.74 17.74
CA ARG A 312 -75.95 109.12 17.63
C ARG A 312 -76.78 109.98 16.67
N ARG A 313 -77.23 109.42 15.54
CA ARG A 313 -78.12 110.11 14.58
C ARG A 313 -79.49 110.42 15.20
N MET A 314 -80.12 109.43 15.83
CA MET A 314 -81.42 109.57 16.50
C MET A 314 -81.36 110.61 17.62
N ASN A 315 -80.31 110.61 18.43
CA ASN A 315 -80.11 111.63 19.46
C ASN A 315 -79.90 113.04 18.88
N SER A 316 -79.31 113.17 17.68
CA SER A 316 -79.25 114.45 16.98
C SER A 316 -80.63 114.89 16.44
N GLN A 317 -81.41 113.95 15.90
CA GLN A 317 -82.76 114.22 15.40
C GLN A 317 -83.72 114.60 16.53
N GLN A 318 -83.64 113.93 17.69
CA GLN A 318 -84.46 114.27 18.85
C GLN A 318 -84.12 115.67 19.40
N ARG A 319 -82.84 116.04 19.38
CA ARG A 319 -82.42 117.41 19.71
C ARG A 319 -83.05 118.44 18.77
N GLN A 320 -83.04 118.14 17.47
CA GLN A 320 -83.61 119.01 16.44
C GLN A 320 -85.15 119.10 16.52
N ILE A 321 -85.83 118.02 16.90
CA ILE A 321 -87.29 118.02 17.14
C ILE A 321 -87.64 118.90 18.34
N ASN A 322 -86.85 118.85 19.41
CA ASN A 322 -87.10 119.68 20.60
C ASN A 322 -86.90 121.17 20.31
N GLU A 323 -85.91 121.52 19.50
CA GLU A 323 -85.70 122.90 19.03
C GLU A 323 -86.89 123.39 18.20
N ASN A 324 -87.36 122.60 17.24
CA ASN A 324 -88.55 122.93 16.43
C ASN A 324 -89.83 123.05 17.28
N HIS A 325 -89.98 122.25 18.34
CA HIS A 325 -91.16 122.29 19.22
C HIS A 325 -91.19 123.55 20.09
N GLU A 326 -90.03 124.03 20.54
CA GLU A 326 -89.92 125.31 21.26
C GLU A 326 -90.18 126.51 20.33
N GLU A 327 -89.75 126.44 19.06
CA GLU A 327 -90.11 127.46 18.06
C GLU A 327 -91.61 127.50 17.78
N MET A 328 -92.27 126.34 17.64
CA MET A 328 -93.72 126.28 17.46
C MET A 328 -94.50 126.81 18.66
N LYS A 329 -94.06 126.54 19.89
CA LYS A 329 -94.70 127.09 21.10
C LYS A 329 -94.57 128.61 21.18
N ARG A 330 -93.43 129.19 20.78
CA ARG A 330 -93.27 130.65 20.70
C ARG A 330 -94.17 131.26 19.62
N ALA A 331 -94.33 130.60 18.48
CA ALA A 331 -95.23 131.05 17.42
C ALA A 331 -96.71 130.99 17.84
N ALA A 332 -97.13 129.93 18.53
CA ALA A 332 -98.50 129.76 19.02
C ALA A 332 -98.87 130.70 20.19
N ALA A 333 -97.90 131.10 21.00
CA ALA A 333 -98.10 132.09 22.08
C ALA A 333 -98.22 133.53 21.56
N GLN A 334 -97.67 133.84 20.37
CA GLN A 334 -97.81 135.16 19.75
C GLN A 334 -99.14 135.33 18.99
N SER A 335 -99.71 134.26 18.43
CA SER A 335 -101.00 134.32 17.72
C SER A 335 -102.21 134.41 18.65
N ALA A 336 -102.13 133.95 19.91
CA ALA A 336 -103.21 134.06 20.90
C ALA A 336 -103.28 135.43 21.62
N ALA A 337 -102.33 136.33 21.37
CA ALA A 337 -102.28 137.66 21.99
C ALA A 337 -102.77 138.81 21.07
N LEU A 338 -103.16 138.50 19.82
CA LEU A 338 -103.63 139.47 18.82
C LEU A 338 -104.80 138.85 18.01
N ALA A 339 -106.03 139.15 18.45
CA ALA A 339 -107.37 138.84 17.88
C ALA A 339 -108.14 137.66 18.51
#